data_AF-A0A1G2LBC1-F1
#
_entry.id   AF-A0A1G2LBC1-F1
#
_cell.length_a   1.000
_cell.length_b   1.000
_cell.length_c   1.000
_cell.angle_alpha   90.00
_cell.angle_beta   90.00
_cell.angle_gamma   90.00
#
_symmetry.space_group_name_H-M   'P 1'
#
loop_
_entity.id
_entity.type
_entity.pdbx_description
1 polymer ?
#
loop_
_entity_poly.entity_id
_entity_poly.type
_entity_poly.pdbx_seq_one_letter_code
_entity_poly.pdbx_strand_id
1 'polypeptide(L)' 'MSERFEFPRDSLWRTKKERCLECPHDTRPEALRWQGKSYRVPKVLLSGDHGAIASWREGRKK' A
#
# COMPACT_ATOMS: atom_id res chain seq x y z
N MET A 1 37.28 -7.07 -32.14
CA MET A 1 37.61 -7.48 -30.75
C MET A 1 36.37 -7.25 -29.93
N SER A 2 35.62 -8.33 -29.66
CA SER A 2 34.38 -8.32 -28.90
C SER A 2 34.70 -8.28 -27.41
N GLU A 3 34.61 -7.12 -26.79
CA GLU A 3 34.62 -7.00 -25.34
C GLU A 3 33.32 -7.58 -24.79
N ARG A 4 33.43 -8.83 -24.32
CA ARG A 4 32.37 -9.50 -23.58
C ARG A 4 32.35 -8.89 -22.19
N PHE A 5 31.42 -7.97 -21.98
CA PHE A 5 31.19 -7.32 -20.68
C PHE A 5 30.76 -8.40 -19.66
N GLU A 6 31.69 -8.90 -18.87
CA GLU A 6 31.38 -9.83 -17.78
C GLU A 6 30.80 -9.04 -16.62
N PHE A 7 29.47 -9.02 -16.54
CA PHE A 7 28.76 -8.51 -15.38
C PHE A 7 29.12 -9.33 -14.14
N PRO A 8 29.59 -8.70 -13.03
CA PRO A 8 29.87 -9.40 -11.79
C PRO A 8 28.61 -10.09 -11.27
N ARG A 9 28.63 -11.43 -11.24
CA ARG A 9 27.53 -12.31 -10.78
C ARG A 9 27.23 -12.19 -9.28
N ASP A 10 27.98 -11.36 -8.56
CA ASP A 10 27.97 -11.27 -7.09
C ASP A 10 27.68 -9.86 -6.56
N SER A 11 26.87 -9.07 -7.26
CA SER A 11 26.17 -7.97 -6.58
C SER A 11 25.01 -8.56 -5.79
N LEU A 12 25.32 -9.02 -4.58
CA LEU A 12 24.40 -9.27 -3.48
C LEU A 12 23.52 -8.03 -3.26
N TRP A 13 22.47 -7.86 -4.06
CA TRP A 13 21.36 -6.96 -3.79
C TRP A 13 20.53 -7.59 -2.67
N ARG A 14 21.12 -7.81 -1.48
CA ARG A 14 20.35 -8.21 -0.32
C ARG A 14 19.59 -6.98 0.17
N THR A 15 18.55 -6.61 -0.57
CA THR A 15 17.67 -5.51 -0.20
C THR A 15 16.81 -6.00 0.94
N LYS A 16 16.83 -5.20 2.00
CA LYS A 16 16.14 -5.41 3.27
C LYS A 16 14.65 -5.66 3.02
N LYS A 17 14.18 -6.88 3.30
CA LYS A 17 12.75 -7.22 3.23
C LYS A 17 12.04 -6.58 4.42
N GLU A 18 11.62 -5.34 4.29
CA GLU A 18 10.73 -4.70 5.25
C GLU A 18 9.35 -5.34 5.10
N ARG A 19 8.84 -5.96 6.16
CA ARG A 19 7.46 -6.47 6.20
C ARG A 19 6.52 -5.29 6.34
N CYS A 20 6.27 -4.61 5.23
CA CYS A 20 5.23 -3.58 5.17
C CYS A 20 3.88 -4.28 5.30
N LEU A 21 3.12 -3.94 6.34
CA LEU A 21 1.74 -4.38 6.49
C LEU A 21 0.94 -3.87 5.27
N GLU A 22 0.18 -4.76 4.64
CA GLU A 22 -0.67 -4.39 3.53
C GLU A 22 -1.68 -3.34 4.00
N CYS A 23 -1.76 -2.23 3.26
CA CYS A 23 -2.69 -1.16 3.62
C CYS A 23 -4.12 -1.64 3.40
N PRO A 24 -5.10 -1.25 4.23
CA PRO A 24 -6.50 -1.53 3.95
C PRO A 24 -6.90 -0.92 2.60
N HIS A 25 -7.46 -1.77 1.72
CA HIS A 25 -7.94 -1.42 0.38
C HIS A 25 -9.47 -1.43 0.38
N ASP A 26 -10.08 -0.27 0.17
CA ASP A 26 -11.52 -0.14 0.02
C ASP A 26 -11.88 -0.07 -1.49
N THR A 27 -12.80 -0.94 -1.94
CA THR A 27 -13.36 -0.93 -3.30
C THR A 27 -14.87 -0.59 -3.24
N ARG A 28 -15.47 -0.25 -4.39
CA ARG A 28 -16.92 0.06 -4.48
C ARG A 28 -17.74 -1.18 -4.11
N PRO A 29 -18.94 -1.06 -3.48
CA PRO A 29 -19.80 0.13 -3.31
C PRO A 29 -19.52 0.96 -2.03
N GLU A 30 -19.99 2.22 -2.00
CA GLU A 30 -19.80 3.16 -0.87
C GLU A 30 -20.33 2.67 0.49
N ALA A 31 -21.31 1.75 0.47
CA ALA A 31 -21.87 1.11 1.64
C ALA A 31 -21.96 -0.40 1.41
N LEU A 32 -21.07 -1.14 2.08
CA LEU A 32 -21.08 -2.60 2.09
C LEU A 32 -21.91 -3.08 3.29
N ARG A 33 -23.04 -3.73 3.04
CA ARG A 33 -23.76 -4.49 4.07
C ARG A 33 -23.18 -5.90 4.12
N TRP A 34 -22.47 -6.25 5.17
CA TRP A 34 -21.86 -7.56 5.36
C TRP A 34 -22.23 -8.15 6.72
N GLN A 35 -22.79 -9.37 6.73
CA GLN A 35 -23.22 -10.09 7.93
C GLN A 35 -24.06 -9.24 8.93
N GLY A 36 -25.01 -8.47 8.41
CA GLY A 36 -25.88 -7.60 9.22
C GLY A 36 -25.24 -6.30 9.70
N LYS A 37 -23.95 -6.07 9.43
CA LYS A 37 -23.22 -4.84 9.74
C LYS A 37 -23.09 -3.98 8.49
N SER A 38 -23.34 -2.68 8.63
CA SER A 38 -23.18 -1.71 7.54
C SER A 38 -21.81 -1.06 7.66
N TYR A 39 -20.93 -1.34 6.71
CA TYR A 39 -19.61 -0.75 6.58
C TYR A 39 -19.70 0.40 5.57
N ARG A 40 -19.56 1.64 6.05
CA ARG A 40 -19.48 2.82 5.19
C ARG A 40 -18.04 3.23 4.99
N VAL A 41 -17.72 3.65 3.76
CA VAL A 41 -16.42 4.25 3.46
C VAL A 41 -16.26 5.53 4.32
N PRO A 42 -15.12 5.68 5.02
CA PRO A 42 -14.79 6.90 5.76
C PRO A 42 -14.88 8.14 4.87
N LYS A 43 -15.49 9.22 5.37
CA LYS A 43 -15.64 10.48 4.64
C LYS A 43 -14.29 11.04 4.13
N VAL A 44 -13.20 10.80 4.86
CA VAL A 44 -11.84 11.21 4.47
C VAL A 44 -11.40 10.56 3.15
N LEU A 45 -11.77 9.30 2.89
CA LEU A 45 -11.45 8.61 1.64
C LEU A 45 -12.32 9.07 0.46
N LEU A 46 -13.49 9.65 0.73
CA LEU A 46 -14.39 10.22 -0.28
C LEU A 46 -14.01 11.66 -0.67
N SER A 47 -13.19 12.34 0.15
CA SER A 47 -12.85 13.75 -0.04
C SER A 47 -11.82 14.01 -1.16
N GLY A 48 -11.00 13.00 -1.49
CA GLY A 48 -9.88 13.16 -2.44
C GLY A 48 -8.69 13.96 -1.89
N ASP A 49 -8.72 14.40 -0.63
CA ASP A 49 -7.61 15.12 -0.02
C ASP A 49 -6.47 14.16 0.35
N HIS A 50 -5.41 14.16 -0.44
CA HIS A 50 -4.27 13.25 -0.24
C HIS A 50 -3.56 13.48 1.10
N GLY A 51 -3.54 14.70 1.63
CA GLY A 51 -2.91 15.01 2.91
C GLY A 51 -3.69 14.43 4.09
N ALA A 52 -5.01 14.65 4.11
CA ALA A 52 -5.90 14.11 5.11
C ALA A 52 -5.92 12.57 5.09
N ILE A 53 -5.85 11.96 3.90
CA ILE A 53 -5.77 10.51 3.73
C ILE A 53 -4.45 9.96 4.30
N ALA A 54 -3.32 10.65 4.07
CA ALA A 54 -2.02 10.23 4.61
C ALA A 54 -2.03 10.24 6.14
N SER A 55 -2.46 11.35 6.77
CA SER A 55 -2.56 11.44 8.24
C SER A 55 -3.52 10.41 8.83
N TRP A 56 -4.64 10.15 8.16
CA TRP A 56 -5.59 9.12 8.58
C TRP A 56 -5.01 7.70 8.49
N ARG A 57 -4.23 7.41 7.44
CA ARG A 57 -3.53 6.13 7.29
C ARG A 57 -2.45 5.94 8.35
N GLU A 58 -1.72 6.98 8.70
CA GLU A 58 -0.69 6.93 9.74
C GLU A 58 -1.28 6.65 11.12
N GLY A 59 -2.39 7.31 11.49
CA GLY A 59 -3.07 7.04 12.76
C GLY A 59 -3.71 5.64 12.87
N ARG A 60 -3.86 4.94 11.74
CA ARG A 60 -4.38 3.56 11.67
C ARG A 60 -3.31 2.47 11.63
N LYS A 61 -2.03 2.83 11.44
CA LYS A 61 -0.93 1.86 11.59
C LYS A 61 -0.80 1.52 13.08
N LYS A 62 -1.01 0.25 13.42
CA LYS A 62 -0.83 -0.32 14.76
C LYS A 62 0.22 -1.41 14.70
#